data_AF-A0A357M0N4-F1
#
_entry.id   AF-A0A357M0N4-F1
#
_cell.length_a   1.000
_cell.length_b   1.000
_cell.length_c   1.000
_cell.angle_alpha   90.00
_cell.angle_beta   90.00
_cell.angle_gamma   90.00
#
_symmetry.space_group_name_H-M   'P 1'
#
loop_
_entity.id
_entity.type
_entity.pdbx_description
1 polymer ?
#
loop_
_entity_poly.entity_id
_entity_poly.type
_entity_poly.pdbx_seq_one_letter_code
_entity_poly.pdbx_strand_id
1 'polypeptide(L)'
;NIRETDAIAHVVRCFEDENVTHVANKVSPADDIDVINTELILADLESCEKQLQRVVRTAKGGDKTAIAQKALLEKLIPHFESGKTARMLDLNDDEKVLSRTLHLLTTKPTMYIAN
;
A
#
# COMPACT_ATOMS: atom_id res chain seq x y z
N ASN A 1 10.19 -8.52 7.81
CA ASN A 1 9.90 -7.65 6.65
C ASN A 1 8.48 -7.11 6.81
N ILE A 2 8.12 -5.86 6.47
CA ILE A 2 6.75 -5.32 6.70
C ILE A 2 5.69 -6.18 5.99
N ARG A 3 6.04 -6.79 4.85
CA ARG A 3 5.12 -7.68 4.10
C ARG A 3 4.64 -8.89 4.90
N GLU A 4 5.42 -9.37 5.86
CA GLU A 4 5.16 -10.59 6.65
C GLU A 4 4.32 -10.33 7.91
N THR A 5 3.98 -9.07 8.23
CA THR A 5 3.18 -8.73 9.41
C THR A 5 1.70 -8.64 9.08
N ASP A 6 0.82 -8.70 10.07
CA ASP A 6 -0.62 -8.52 9.83
C ASP A 6 -1.10 -7.07 10.00
N ALA A 7 -0.32 -6.24 10.71
CA ALA A 7 -0.64 -4.85 10.99
C ALA A 7 0.64 -3.99 11.06
N ILE A 8 0.44 -2.67 11.04
CA ILE A 8 1.50 -1.65 11.15
C ILE A 8 1.22 -0.79 12.39
N ALA A 9 2.16 -0.77 13.32
CA ALA A 9 2.22 0.24 14.38
C ALA A 9 3.14 1.37 13.91
N HIS A 10 2.55 2.47 13.50
CA HIS A 10 3.27 3.61 12.95
C HIS A 10 3.57 4.60 14.08
N VAL A 11 4.80 4.54 14.60
CA VAL A 11 5.26 5.47 15.63
C VAL A 11 5.61 6.81 14.99
N VAL A 12 4.97 7.88 15.43
CA VAL A 12 5.12 9.23 14.89
C VAL A 12 5.64 10.13 15.99
N ARG A 13 6.72 10.87 15.70
CA ARG A 13 7.33 11.80 16.66
C ARG A 13 6.47 13.04 16.79
N CYS A 14 5.99 13.32 18.00
CA CYS A 14 5.14 14.46 18.35
C CYS A 14 5.77 15.39 19.40
N PHE A 15 7.07 15.28 19.65
CA PHE A 15 7.82 16.15 20.59
C PHE A 15 9.08 16.75 19.96
N GLU A 16 9.45 17.93 20.47
CA GLU A 16 10.72 18.62 20.17
C GLU A 16 11.77 18.24 21.22
N ASP A 17 12.99 17.94 20.78
CA ASP A 17 14.14 17.69 21.64
C ASP A 17 15.40 18.19 20.92
N GLU A 18 16.12 19.13 21.54
CA GLU A 18 17.35 19.74 21.02
C GLU A 18 18.48 18.71 20.81
N ASN A 19 18.42 17.57 21.49
CA ASN A 19 19.41 16.49 21.37
C ASN A 19 19.09 15.50 20.25
N VAL A 20 17.93 15.63 19.58
CA VAL A 20 17.46 14.68 18.56
C VAL A 20 17.16 15.40 17.24
N THR A 21 18.12 15.33 16.31
CA THR A 21 18.01 15.96 14.98
C THR A 21 16.89 15.34 14.15
N HIS A 22 15.99 16.18 13.61
CA HIS A 22 14.98 15.76 12.64
C HIS A 22 15.54 15.85 11.21
N VAL A 23 15.19 14.91 10.33
CA VAL A 23 15.70 14.87 8.94
C VAL A 23 15.33 16.15 8.16
N ALA A 24 14.16 16.73 8.46
CA ALA A 24 13.69 18.00 7.88
C ALA A 24 14.04 19.26 8.70
N ASN A 25 14.90 19.16 9.74
CA ASN A 25 15.21 20.24 10.70
C ASN A 25 13.99 20.86 11.43
N LYS A 26 12.80 20.27 11.28
CA LYS A 26 11.56 20.61 11.98
C LYS A 26 10.72 19.34 12.14
N VAL A 27 10.12 19.14 13.30
CA VAL A 27 9.19 18.04 13.56
C VAL A 27 7.85 18.34 12.87
N SER A 28 7.38 17.43 12.03
CA SER A 28 6.08 17.53 11.36
C SER A 28 5.41 16.15 11.29
N PRO A 29 4.61 15.79 12.31
CA PRO A 29 4.00 14.47 12.39
C PRO A 29 3.19 14.07 11.15
N ALA A 30 2.48 15.05 10.56
CA ALA A 30 1.67 14.82 9.37
C ALA A 30 2.53 14.53 8.14
N ASP A 31 3.60 15.32 7.93
CA ASP A 31 4.49 15.11 6.78
C ASP A 31 5.22 13.77 6.90
N ASP A 32 5.64 13.37 8.10
CA ASP A 32 6.29 12.07 8.34
C ASP A 32 5.34 10.90 8.00
N ILE A 33 4.06 11.02 8.39
CA ILE A 33 3.03 10.05 8.04
C ILE A 33 2.86 9.96 6.52
N ASP A 34 2.79 11.09 5.85
CA ASP A 34 2.57 11.18 4.41
C ASP A 34 3.77 10.63 3.61
N VAL A 35 4.99 10.88 4.07
CA VAL A 35 6.21 10.29 3.48
C VAL A 35 6.14 8.77 3.54
N ILE A 36 5.90 8.20 4.72
CA ILE A 36 5.83 6.74 4.89
C ILE A 36 4.66 6.15 4.08
N ASN A 37 3.48 6.78 4.08
CA ASN A 37 2.36 6.34 3.27
C ASN A 37 2.71 6.34 1.77
N THR A 38 3.38 7.39 1.30
CA THR A 38 3.83 7.51 -0.10
C THR A 38 4.78 6.39 -0.46
N GLU A 39 5.77 6.09 0.38
CA GLU A 39 6.71 4.98 0.16
C GLU A 39 6.00 3.62 0.08
N LEU A 40 5.05 3.36 0.99
CA LEU A 40 4.27 2.13 0.99
C LEU A 40 3.38 2.02 -0.27
N ILE A 41 2.80 3.12 -0.73
CA ILE A 41 2.00 3.18 -1.96
C ILE A 41 2.88 2.89 -3.18
N LEU A 42 4.04 3.51 -3.29
CA LEU A 42 4.98 3.29 -4.40
C LEU A 42 5.45 1.82 -4.46
N ALA A 43 5.72 1.22 -3.30
CA ALA A 43 6.11 -0.19 -3.21
C ALA A 43 4.97 -1.16 -3.60
N ASP A 44 3.72 -0.79 -3.35
CA ASP A 44 2.56 -1.56 -3.80
C ASP A 44 2.28 -1.36 -5.30
N LEU A 45 2.41 -0.13 -5.81
CA LEU A 45 2.29 0.20 -7.23
C LEU A 45 3.26 -0.63 -8.06
N GLU A 46 4.55 -0.61 -7.73
CA GLU A 46 5.58 -1.36 -8.44
C GLU A 46 5.28 -2.88 -8.44
N SER A 47 4.79 -3.39 -7.31
CA SER A 47 4.39 -4.79 -7.18
C SER A 47 3.20 -5.12 -8.08
N CYS A 48 2.18 -4.26 -8.11
CA CYS A 48 1.00 -4.45 -8.95
C CYS A 48 1.32 -4.36 -10.44
N GLU A 49 2.17 -3.44 -10.88
CA GLU A 49 2.61 -3.35 -12.28
C GLU A 49 3.34 -4.62 -12.73
N LYS A 50 4.28 -5.12 -11.91
CA LYS A 50 4.98 -6.38 -12.16
C LYS A 50 4.04 -7.58 -12.22
N GLN A 51 3.04 -7.63 -11.35
CA GLN A 51 2.03 -8.69 -11.35
C GLN A 51 1.12 -8.60 -12.58
N LEU A 52 0.73 -7.39 -12.98
CA LEU A 52 -0.11 -7.16 -14.15
C LEU A 52 0.57 -7.69 -15.43
N GLN A 53 1.85 -7.37 -15.62
CA GLN A 53 2.63 -7.87 -16.76
C GLN A 53 2.62 -9.40 -16.87
N ARG A 54 2.67 -10.11 -15.74
CA ARG A 54 2.65 -11.58 -15.68
C ARG A 54 1.26 -12.14 -15.95
N VAL A 55 0.23 -11.59 -15.30
CA VAL A 55 -1.13 -12.15 -15.35
C VAL A 55 -1.81 -11.91 -16.70
N VAL A 56 -1.45 -10.84 -17.43
CA VAL A 56 -2.02 -10.54 -18.75
C VAL A 56 -1.90 -11.70 -19.73
N ARG A 57 -0.76 -12.42 -19.73
CA ARG A 57 -0.56 -13.58 -20.61
C ARG A 57 -1.49 -14.73 -20.23
N THR A 58 -1.61 -15.03 -18.94
CA THR A 58 -2.46 -16.11 -18.42
C THR A 58 -3.95 -15.80 -18.63
N ALA A 59 -4.35 -14.54 -18.42
CA ALA A 59 -5.72 -14.08 -18.63
C ALA A 59 -6.15 -14.20 -20.10
N LYS A 60 -5.26 -13.92 -21.06
CA LYS A 60 -5.50 -14.16 -22.50
C LYS A 60 -5.76 -15.64 -22.82
N GLY A 61 -5.25 -16.55 -22.01
CA GLY A 61 -5.50 -18.00 -22.13
C GLY A 61 -6.87 -18.45 -21.62
N GLY A 62 -7.69 -17.54 -21.09
CA GLY A 62 -9.06 -17.83 -20.63
C GLY A 62 -9.17 -18.27 -19.17
N ASP A 63 -8.08 -18.20 -18.39
CA ASP A 63 -8.13 -18.51 -16.96
C ASP A 63 -8.96 -17.46 -16.21
N LYS A 64 -10.06 -17.90 -15.59
CA LYS A 64 -11.03 -17.01 -14.93
C LYS A 64 -10.41 -16.25 -13.76
N THR A 65 -9.52 -16.89 -13.01
CA THR A 65 -8.84 -16.28 -11.85
C THR A 65 -7.87 -15.20 -12.32
N ALA A 66 -7.11 -15.47 -13.38
CA ALA A 66 -6.20 -14.50 -13.99
C ALA A 66 -6.95 -13.31 -14.59
N ILE A 67 -8.13 -13.53 -15.20
CA ILE A 67 -8.99 -12.45 -15.70
C ILE A 67 -9.47 -11.55 -14.55
N ALA A 68 -9.94 -12.14 -13.45
CA ALA A 68 -10.37 -11.39 -12.27
C ALA A 68 -9.20 -10.62 -11.63
N GLN A 69 -8.02 -11.25 -11.52
CA GLN A 69 -6.82 -10.62 -10.97
C GLN A 69 -6.33 -9.47 -11.84
N LYS A 70 -6.35 -9.64 -13.17
CA LYS A 70 -6.06 -8.57 -14.12
C LYS A 70 -6.99 -7.38 -13.90
N ALA A 71 -8.30 -7.61 -13.81
CA ALA A 71 -9.28 -6.54 -13.61
C ALA A 71 -9.06 -5.79 -12.29
N LEU A 72 -8.75 -6.51 -11.20
CA LEU A 72 -8.43 -5.89 -9.91
C LEU A 72 -7.13 -5.06 -9.98
N LEU A 73 -6.09 -5.56 -10.64
CA LEU A 73 -4.83 -4.82 -10.83
C LEU A 73 -5.02 -3.56 -11.67
N GLU A 74 -5.85 -3.63 -12.73
CA GLU A 74 -6.22 -2.48 -13.56
C GLU A 74 -7.04 -1.42 -12.78
N LYS A 75 -7.67 -1.79 -11.66
CA LYS A 75 -8.34 -0.88 -10.73
C LYS A 75 -7.39 -0.31 -9.68
N LEU A 76 -6.46 -1.12 -9.17
CA LEU A 76 -5.52 -0.75 -8.10
C LEU A 76 -4.42 0.21 -8.57
N ILE A 77 -3.83 -0.03 -9.75
CA ILE A 77 -2.72 0.78 -10.28
C ILE A 77 -3.09 2.28 -10.34
N PRO A 78 -4.18 2.70 -11.02
CA PRO A 78 -4.54 4.12 -11.07
C PRO A 78 -4.92 4.70 -9.71
N HIS A 79 -5.41 3.87 -8.78
CA HIS A 79 -5.68 4.29 -7.40
C HIS A 79 -4.39 4.63 -6.66
N PHE A 80 -3.34 3.82 -6.82
CA PHE A 80 -2.02 4.09 -6.26
C PHE A 80 -1.34 5.30 -6.92
N GLU A 81 -1.45 5.46 -8.24
CA GLU A 81 -0.97 6.64 -8.96
C GLU A 81 -1.61 7.94 -8.44
N SER A 82 -2.84 7.86 -7.91
CA SER A 82 -3.52 8.99 -7.26
C SER A 82 -3.07 9.26 -5.82
N GLY A 83 -2.05 8.55 -5.33
CA GLY A 83 -1.51 8.71 -3.98
C GLY A 83 -2.40 8.14 -2.87
N LYS A 84 -3.29 7.18 -3.20
CA LYS A 84 -4.23 6.59 -2.23
C LYS A 84 -3.84 5.17 -1.85
N THR A 85 -4.00 4.86 -0.57
CA THR A 85 -3.72 3.51 -0.03
C THR A 85 -4.79 2.50 -0.46
N ALA A 86 -4.46 1.21 -0.56
CA ALA A 86 -5.41 0.16 -0.96
C ALA A 86 -6.65 0.08 -0.06
N ARG A 87 -6.53 0.39 1.23
CA ARG A 87 -7.66 0.44 2.18
C ARG A 87 -8.73 1.47 1.83
N MET A 88 -8.36 2.51 1.08
CA MET A 88 -9.30 3.56 0.65
C MET A 88 -10.09 3.18 -0.61
N LEU A 89 -9.73 2.07 -1.27
CA LEU A 89 -10.43 1.61 -2.45
C LEU A 89 -11.62 0.74 -2.02
N ASP A 90 -12.81 1.09 -2.49
CA ASP A 90 -13.99 0.27 -2.24
C ASP A 90 -13.93 -0.99 -3.12
N LEU A 91 -13.82 -2.13 -2.44
CA LEU A 91 -13.70 -3.45 -3.06
C LEU A 91 -14.95 -4.26 -2.71
N ASN A 92 -15.50 -4.96 -3.70
CA ASN A 92 -16.53 -5.97 -3.43
C ASN A 92 -15.92 -7.20 -2.72
N ASP A 93 -16.75 -8.13 -2.27
CA ASP A 93 -16.27 -9.25 -1.44
C ASP A 93 -15.33 -10.21 -2.19
N ASP A 94 -15.54 -10.42 -3.49
CA ASP A 94 -14.64 -11.21 -4.33
C ASP A 94 -13.29 -10.49 -4.52
N GLU A 95 -13.32 -9.19 -4.77
CA GLU A 95 -12.12 -8.35 -4.87
C GLU A 95 -11.34 -8.30 -3.55
N LYS A 96 -12.02 -8.28 -2.39
CA LYS A 96 -11.37 -8.37 -1.07
C LYS A 96 -10.67 -9.70 -0.85
N VAL A 97 -11.26 -10.80 -1.31
CA VAL A 97 -10.61 -12.12 -1.23
C VAL A 97 -9.39 -12.14 -2.13
N LEU A 98 -9.52 -11.63 -3.35
CA LEU A 98 -8.44 -11.61 -4.33
C LEU A 98 -7.29 -10.67 -3.92
N SER A 99 -7.58 -9.50 -3.35
CA SER A 99 -6.55 -8.54 -2.93
C SER A 99 -5.61 -9.10 -1.85
N ARG A 100 -6.08 -10.03 -1.01
CA ARG A 100 -5.22 -10.73 -0.03
C ARG A 100 -4.10 -11.52 -0.69
N THR A 101 -4.30 -12.02 -1.91
CA THR A 101 -3.28 -12.76 -2.67
C THR A 101 -2.17 -11.86 -3.23
N LEU A 102 -2.42 -10.54 -3.28
CA LEU A 102 -1.46 -9.56 -3.84
C LEU A 102 -0.41 -9.11 -2.80
N HIS A 103 -0.58 -9.48 -1.52
CA HIS A 103 0.33 -9.15 -0.41
C HIS A 103 0.69 -7.64 -0.32
N LEU A 104 -0.32 -6.79 -0.51
CA LEU A 104 -0.21 -5.33 -0.48
C LEU A 104 0.09 -4.82 0.94
N LEU A 105 1.05 -3.91 1.06
CA LEU A 105 1.41 -3.24 2.31
C LEU A 105 0.28 -2.34 2.81
N THR A 106 -0.30 -1.58 1.89
CA THR A 106 -1.29 -0.55 2.18
C THR A 106 -2.69 -1.10 2.50
N THR A 107 -2.88 -2.42 2.44
CA THR A 107 -4.08 -3.12 2.92
C THR A 107 -4.06 -3.40 4.43
N LYS A 108 -2.87 -3.47 5.04
CA LYS A 108 -2.70 -3.84 6.45
C LYS A 108 -3.33 -2.78 7.36
N PRO A 109 -4.06 -3.15 8.42
CA PRO A 109 -4.48 -2.22 9.46
C PRO A 109 -3.30 -1.41 10.02
N THR A 110 -3.50 -0.12 10.27
CA THR A 110 -2.45 0.78 10.75
C THR A 110 -2.97 1.53 11.97
N MET A 111 -2.17 1.50 13.03
CA MET A 111 -2.39 2.29 14.24
C MET A 111 -1.27 3.31 14.35
N TYR A 112 -1.63 4.59 14.52
CA TYR A 112 -0.66 5.64 14.78
C TYR A 112 -0.40 5.75 16.28
N ILE A 113 0.88 5.69 16.65
CA ILE A 113 1.34 5.86 18.02
C ILE A 113 2.05 7.21 18.07
N ALA A 114 1.35 8.22 18.56
CA ALA A 114 1.94 9.52 18.83
C ALA A 114 2.88 9.39 20.04
N ASN A 115 4.17 9.54 19.81
CA ASN A 115 5.23 9.47 20.82
C ASN A 115 5.77 10.86 21.12
#